data_AF-A0A1S3IEN8-F1
#
_entry.id   AF-A0A1S3IEN8-F1
#
_cell.length_a   1.000
_cell.length_b   1.000
_cell.length_c   1.000
_cell.angle_alpha   90.00
_cell.angle_beta   90.00
_cell.angle_gamma   90.00
#
_symmetry.space_group_name_H-M   'P 1'
#
loop_
_entity.id
_entity.type
_entity.pdbx_description
1 polymer ?
#
loop_
_entity_poly.entity_id
_entity_poly.type
_entity_poly.pdbx_seq_one_letter_code
_entity_poly.pdbx_strand_id
1 'polypeptide(L)'
;MLEKIAKLCTKHGFVFPVESRVNGSLLTCYDFGPMGAAFSSNILKEWWDSVVLNKPSIYPVINTAQTSCPDSVPIGMDKENPLFLPPSLAKGTLLWYPYVFSEMNHRLPLGIVQCGKCFTRENIDQSKFIYQSSVFTQLLLQYFVSPKDTNKWFGYWVQERLNWWRTFSKYPPNFITADEEENEDLHQQQICIKFAFPWGLDNVETITVKRVETIGELDTLSQVTTGKKSVVPQLIESSTILEQAMLAYLVDSYEEGVKNSDTKEMKKVIHLHPRLAPYKVAVATVHSQDHSTSEMREVADYVGLLLSESGIMALHLKESTLDSIYTKMDESGIPYCVIIDEKTFINGVVSLRSRDTSLKDQLHLSDVNWCLVKILETY
;
A
#
# COMPACT_ATOMS: atom_id res chain seq x y z
N MET A 1 -18.08 -11.12 -5.89
CA MET A 1 -16.62 -10.93 -6.05
C MET A 1 -15.95 -10.67 -4.70
N LEU A 2 -16.33 -9.60 -4.00
CA LEU A 2 -15.74 -9.20 -2.71
C LEU A 2 -15.69 -10.31 -1.66
N GLU A 3 -16.80 -11.00 -1.39
CA GLU A 3 -16.81 -12.11 -0.43
C GLU A 3 -15.77 -13.21 -0.75
N LYS A 4 -15.48 -13.43 -2.03
CA LYS A 4 -14.47 -14.41 -2.46
C LYS A 4 -13.06 -13.90 -2.17
N ILE A 5 -12.80 -12.62 -2.45
CA ILE A 5 -11.54 -11.94 -2.11
C ILE A 5 -11.35 -11.95 -0.59
N ALA A 6 -12.38 -11.62 0.20
CA ALA A 6 -12.34 -11.69 1.66
C ALA A 6 -11.95 -13.09 2.15
N LYS A 7 -12.62 -14.14 1.65
CA LYS A 7 -12.30 -15.53 2.01
C LYS A 7 -10.86 -15.91 1.65
N LEU A 8 -10.34 -15.45 0.51
CA LEU A 8 -8.95 -15.63 0.13
C LEU A 8 -8.01 -14.88 1.07
N CYS A 9 -8.28 -13.61 1.36
CA CYS A 9 -7.48 -12.81 2.27
C CYS A 9 -7.37 -13.46 3.66
N THR A 10 -8.48 -13.99 4.19
CA THR A 10 -8.48 -14.72 5.48
C THR A 10 -7.71 -16.04 5.36
N LYS A 11 -7.98 -16.85 4.33
CA LYS A 11 -7.33 -18.16 4.12
C LYS A 11 -5.81 -18.05 3.94
N HIS A 12 -5.34 -16.96 3.32
CA HIS A 12 -3.93 -16.77 2.98
C HIS A 12 -3.19 -15.86 3.96
N GLY A 13 -3.84 -15.35 5.01
CA GLY A 13 -3.18 -14.55 6.04
C GLY A 13 -2.88 -13.11 5.61
N PHE A 14 -3.68 -12.56 4.69
CA PHE A 14 -3.71 -11.12 4.45
C PHE A 14 -4.38 -10.40 5.61
N VAL A 15 -5.53 -10.92 6.05
CA VAL A 15 -6.34 -10.32 7.11
C VAL A 15 -6.68 -11.35 8.17
N PHE A 16 -6.71 -10.91 9.42
CA PHE A 16 -7.12 -11.69 10.58
C PHE A 16 -8.32 -10.98 11.22
N PRO A 17 -9.52 -11.58 11.19
CA PRO A 17 -10.69 -10.97 11.81
C PRO A 17 -10.53 -10.98 13.33
N VAL A 18 -10.66 -9.80 13.93
CA VAL A 18 -10.66 -9.60 15.37
C VAL A 18 -12.06 -9.20 15.78
N GLU A 19 -12.69 -10.06 16.58
CA GLU A 19 -13.99 -9.79 17.17
C GLU A 19 -13.80 -9.40 18.63
N SER A 20 -14.29 -8.22 18.99
CA SER A 20 -14.31 -7.76 20.37
C SER A 20 -15.75 -7.46 20.77
N ARG A 21 -16.19 -8.00 21.91
CA ARG A 21 -17.48 -7.65 22.50
C ARG A 21 -17.26 -6.68 23.63
N VAL A 22 -17.72 -5.45 23.46
CA VAL A 22 -17.72 -4.43 24.50
C VAL A 22 -19.15 -3.98 24.72
N ASN A 23 -19.64 -4.07 25.96
CA ASN A 23 -20.97 -3.64 26.36
C ASN A 23 -22.12 -4.21 25.50
N GLY A 24 -22.01 -5.49 25.12
CA GLY A 24 -23.02 -6.18 24.29
C GLY A 24 -22.97 -5.85 22.80
N SER A 25 -22.14 -4.90 22.37
CA SER A 25 -21.89 -4.59 20.96
C SER A 25 -20.73 -5.43 20.43
N LEU A 26 -20.93 -6.10 19.30
CA LEU A 26 -19.86 -6.79 18.58
C LEU A 26 -19.14 -5.79 17.68
N LEU A 27 -17.89 -5.51 18.00
CA LEU A 27 -16.95 -4.80 17.14
C LEU A 27 -16.19 -5.84 16.33
N THR A 28 -16.24 -5.71 15.01
CA THR A 28 -15.42 -6.49 14.09
C THR A 28 -14.36 -5.55 13.52
N CYS A 29 -13.09 -5.86 13.75
CA CYS A 29 -11.95 -5.21 13.12
C CYS A 29 -11.08 -6.26 12.44
N TYR A 30 -10.09 -5.82 11.68
CA TYR A 30 -9.19 -6.71 10.96
C TYR A 30 -7.75 -6.28 11.17
N ASP A 31 -6.95 -7.23 11.62
CA ASP A 31 -5.50 -7.09 11.68
C ASP A 31 -4.88 -7.63 10.40
N PHE A 32 -3.67 -7.18 10.08
CA PHE A 32 -2.92 -7.72 8.96
C PHE A 32 -2.03 -8.88 9.41
N GLY A 33 -2.26 -10.05 8.81
CA GLY A 33 -1.36 -11.18 8.94
C GLY A 33 -0.07 -10.97 8.14
N PRO A 34 0.84 -11.95 8.12
CA PRO A 34 2.14 -11.80 7.47
C PRO A 34 2.08 -11.41 5.98
N MET A 35 1.08 -11.88 5.24
CA MET A 35 0.88 -11.48 3.84
C MET A 35 0.36 -10.04 3.74
N GLY A 36 -0.56 -9.65 4.62
CA GLY A 36 -1.15 -8.32 4.61
C GLY A 36 -0.13 -7.26 5.01
N ALA A 37 0.66 -7.53 6.04
CA ALA A 37 1.73 -6.66 6.52
C ALA A 37 2.82 -6.46 5.45
N ALA A 38 3.23 -7.54 4.78
CA ALA A 38 4.18 -7.44 3.68
C ALA A 38 3.60 -6.67 2.49
N PHE A 39 2.33 -6.90 2.14
CA PHE A 39 1.63 -6.17 1.09
C PHE A 39 1.53 -4.67 1.38
N SER A 40 1.08 -4.32 2.59
CA SER A 40 0.95 -2.94 3.03
C SER A 40 2.29 -2.23 3.05
N SER A 41 3.35 -2.92 3.49
CA SER A 41 4.73 -2.40 3.48
C SER A 41 5.20 -2.12 2.06
N ASN A 42 4.94 -3.01 1.11
CA ASN A 42 5.32 -2.81 -0.29
C ASN A 42 4.59 -1.64 -0.94
N ILE A 43 3.27 -1.50 -0.73
CA ILE A 43 2.51 -0.35 -1.24
C ILE A 43 3.02 0.95 -0.62
N LEU A 44 3.22 0.96 0.71
CA LEU A 44 3.76 2.12 1.41
C LEU A 44 5.12 2.52 0.85
N LYS A 45 6.03 1.55 0.63
CA LYS A 45 7.34 1.79 0.06
C LYS A 45 7.25 2.36 -1.36
N GLU A 46 6.46 1.77 -2.24
CA GLU A 46 6.29 2.26 -3.62
C GLU A 46 5.65 3.66 -3.66
N TRP A 47 4.71 3.94 -2.76
CA TRP A 47 4.13 5.26 -2.61
C TRP A 47 5.19 6.26 -2.13
N TRP A 48 5.91 5.92 -1.06
CA TRP A 48 6.97 6.75 -0.48
C TRP A 48 8.04 7.07 -1.51
N ASP A 49 8.52 6.05 -2.21
CA ASP A 49 9.53 6.20 -3.26
C ASP A 49 9.03 7.11 -4.37
N SER A 50 7.77 6.98 -4.79
CA SER A 50 7.17 7.87 -5.79
C SER A 50 7.05 9.33 -5.36
N VAL A 51 6.95 9.61 -4.06
CA VAL A 51 6.74 10.97 -3.54
C VAL A 51 8.05 11.59 -3.06
N VAL A 52 9.00 10.80 -2.59
CA VAL A 52 10.23 11.30 -1.94
C VAL A 52 11.45 11.12 -2.81
N LEU A 53 11.63 9.95 -3.43
CA LEU A 53 12.83 9.70 -4.23
C LEU A 53 12.82 10.56 -5.49
N ASN A 54 14.00 11.06 -5.83
CA ASN A 54 14.23 11.95 -6.99
C ASN A 54 13.42 13.26 -6.97
N LYS A 55 12.84 13.65 -5.83
CA LYS A 55 12.12 14.92 -5.66
C LYS A 55 12.85 15.79 -4.61
N PRO A 56 13.74 16.71 -5.03
CA PRO A 56 14.72 17.38 -4.14
C PRO A 56 14.13 18.38 -3.13
N SER A 57 12.82 18.64 -3.19
CA SER A 57 12.14 19.60 -2.33
C SER A 57 11.12 18.97 -1.40
N ILE A 58 11.15 17.65 -1.18
CA ILE A 58 10.16 16.94 -0.36
C ILE A 58 10.84 16.37 0.88
N TYR A 59 10.30 16.71 2.05
CA TYR A 59 10.92 16.41 3.33
C TYR A 59 9.99 15.59 4.22
N PRO A 60 10.46 14.46 4.77
CA PRO A 60 9.65 13.61 5.63
C PRO A 60 9.57 14.15 7.04
N VAL A 61 8.38 14.04 7.64
CA VAL A 61 8.14 14.35 9.06
C VAL A 61 7.35 13.23 9.73
N ILE A 62 7.37 13.18 11.06
CA ILE A 62 6.57 12.24 11.86
C ILE A 62 5.94 13.02 13.01
N ASN A 63 4.64 12.85 13.20
CA ASN A 63 3.86 13.42 14.29
C ASN A 63 3.25 12.33 15.16
N THR A 64 3.16 12.56 16.47
CA THR A 64 2.71 11.57 17.46
C THR A 64 1.23 11.74 17.85
N ALA A 65 0.76 12.96 18.12
CA ALA A 65 -0.64 13.26 18.44
C ALA A 65 -0.95 14.75 18.22
N GLN A 66 -2.23 15.11 18.08
CA GLN A 66 -2.67 16.50 18.01
C GLN A 66 -3.21 16.95 19.37
N THR A 67 -2.89 18.18 19.77
CA THR A 67 -3.34 18.74 21.06
C THR A 67 -4.70 19.45 20.95
N SER A 68 -5.23 19.69 19.75
CA SER A 68 -6.44 20.51 19.55
C SER A 68 -7.37 19.94 18.47
N CYS A 69 -8.02 18.81 18.73
CA CYS A 69 -9.04 18.27 17.82
C CYS A 69 -10.25 17.73 18.60
N PRO A 70 -11.20 18.59 19.03
CA PRO A 70 -12.30 18.21 19.92
C PRO A 70 -13.22 17.13 19.35
N ASP A 71 -13.31 17.02 18.02
CA ASP A 71 -14.12 16.00 17.34
C ASP A 71 -13.50 14.59 17.38
N SER A 72 -12.25 14.48 17.84
CA SER A 72 -11.49 13.22 17.84
C SER A 72 -11.42 12.55 19.22
N VAL A 73 -10.70 11.42 19.31
CA VAL A 73 -10.67 10.57 20.51
C VAL A 73 -9.65 11.11 21.53
N PRO A 74 -10.05 11.48 22.75
CA PRO A 74 -9.13 11.94 23.78
C PRO A 74 -8.28 10.79 24.36
N ILE A 75 -7.06 11.10 24.78
CA ILE A 75 -6.05 10.23 25.36
C ILE A 75 -5.59 10.85 26.67
N GLY A 76 -5.44 10.00 27.69
CA GLY A 76 -4.98 10.40 29.02
C GLY A 76 -6.13 10.60 30.01
N MET A 77 -5.76 10.70 31.29
CA MET A 77 -6.70 10.93 32.39
C MET A 77 -6.96 12.42 32.65
N ASP A 78 -6.14 13.30 32.05
CA ASP A 78 -6.29 14.74 32.18
C ASP A 78 -7.50 15.21 31.38
N LYS A 79 -8.51 15.71 32.09
CA LYS A 79 -9.74 16.24 31.52
C LYS A 79 -9.62 17.71 31.14
N GLU A 80 -8.62 18.42 31.66
CA GLU A 80 -8.43 19.85 31.41
C GLU A 80 -7.72 20.05 30.07
N ASN A 81 -6.71 19.24 29.76
CA ASN A 81 -5.98 19.27 28.49
C ASN A 81 -5.85 17.88 27.85
N PRO A 82 -6.95 17.29 27.35
CA PRO A 82 -6.89 15.98 26.72
C PRO A 82 -6.04 16.02 25.44
N LEU A 83 -5.16 15.03 25.30
CA LEU A 83 -4.49 14.76 24.02
C LEU A 83 -5.47 14.08 23.08
N PHE A 84 -5.34 14.27 21.77
CA PHE A 84 -6.31 13.76 20.82
C PHE A 84 -5.65 12.90 19.74
N LEU A 85 -6.27 11.75 19.43
CA LEU A 85 -5.88 10.92 18.30
C LEU A 85 -6.22 11.65 16.98
N PRO A 86 -5.28 11.75 16.04
CA PRO A 86 -5.51 12.53 14.82
C PRO A 86 -6.54 11.85 13.90
N PRO A 87 -7.59 12.56 13.46
CA PRO A 87 -8.47 12.06 12.40
C PRO A 87 -7.82 12.19 11.00
N SER A 88 -6.82 13.06 10.88
CA SER A 88 -5.99 13.25 9.70
C SER A 88 -4.61 13.78 10.11
N LEU A 89 -3.57 13.43 9.35
CA LEU A 89 -2.20 13.92 9.51
C LEU A 89 -2.02 15.36 9.02
N ALA A 90 -3.00 15.92 8.30
CA ALA A 90 -2.89 17.21 7.62
C ALA A 90 -2.50 18.35 8.56
N LYS A 91 -3.22 18.52 9.66
CA LYS A 91 -2.97 19.59 10.63
C LYS A 91 -1.60 19.47 11.30
N GLY A 92 -1.26 18.27 11.77
CA GLY A 92 0.06 18.01 12.37
C GLY A 92 1.21 18.25 11.39
N THR A 93 1.05 17.84 10.13
CA THR A 93 2.07 18.03 9.08
C THR A 93 2.27 19.50 8.77
N LEU A 94 1.18 20.27 8.74
CA LEU A 94 1.21 21.71 8.46
C LEU A 94 2.00 22.50 9.51
N LEU A 95 1.97 22.09 10.77
CA LEU A 95 2.75 22.73 11.85
C LEU A 95 4.26 22.67 11.65
N TRP A 96 4.76 21.71 10.85
CA TRP A 96 6.18 21.64 10.50
C TRP A 96 6.61 22.68 9.48
N TYR A 97 5.68 23.27 8.73
CA TYR A 97 6.03 24.14 7.63
C TYR A 97 6.98 25.29 8.03
N PRO A 98 6.73 26.09 9.09
CA PRO A 98 7.62 27.21 9.40
C PRO A 98 9.05 26.77 9.67
N TYR A 99 9.21 25.63 10.34
CA TYR A 99 10.51 25.03 10.63
C TYR A 99 11.20 24.53 9.36
N VAL A 100 10.54 23.65 8.59
CA VAL A 100 11.10 23.08 7.36
C VAL A 100 11.40 24.18 6.34
N PHE A 101 10.51 25.16 6.19
CA PHE A 101 10.70 26.28 5.29
C PHE A 101 11.92 27.14 5.66
N SER A 102 12.15 27.37 6.95
CA SER A 102 13.34 28.09 7.45
C SER A 102 14.62 27.31 7.18
N GLU A 103 14.66 26.02 7.57
CA GLU A 103 15.84 25.16 7.39
C GLU A 103 16.19 24.94 5.92
N MET A 104 15.19 24.94 5.03
CA MET A 104 15.37 24.73 3.60
C MET A 104 15.56 26.03 2.80
N ASN A 105 16.13 27.06 3.44
CA ASN A 105 16.51 28.35 2.86
C ASN A 105 15.36 29.17 2.25
N HIS A 106 14.15 29.03 2.80
CA HIS A 106 12.98 29.80 2.40
C HIS A 106 12.63 29.69 0.90
N ARG A 107 12.76 28.48 0.34
CA ARG A 107 12.49 28.24 -1.08
C ARG A 107 11.18 27.50 -1.30
N LEU A 108 10.41 28.00 -2.26
CA LEU A 108 9.29 27.29 -2.86
C LEU A 108 9.70 26.78 -4.25
N PRO A 109 9.16 25.65 -4.71
CA PRO A 109 8.19 24.82 -4.01
C PRO A 109 8.83 23.97 -2.90
N LEU A 110 8.03 23.63 -1.89
CA LEU A 110 8.42 22.84 -0.72
C LEU A 110 7.36 21.77 -0.46
N GLY A 111 7.74 20.52 -0.29
CA GLY A 111 6.85 19.43 0.12
C GLY A 111 7.19 18.92 1.50
N ILE A 112 6.15 18.55 2.24
CA ILE A 112 6.24 17.84 3.50
C ILE A 112 5.40 16.57 3.35
N VAL A 113 5.98 15.43 3.67
CA VAL A 113 5.34 14.12 3.53
C VAL A 113 5.26 13.43 4.88
N GLN A 114 4.14 12.76 5.13
CA GLN A 114 3.94 11.95 6.32
C GLN A 114 3.10 10.71 6.02
N CYS A 115 3.45 9.59 6.64
CA CYS A 115 2.60 8.41 6.71
C CYS A 115 2.36 8.06 8.19
N GLY A 116 1.14 7.66 8.53
CA GLY A 116 0.81 7.41 9.92
C GLY A 116 -0.63 6.95 10.15
N LYS A 117 -0.91 6.50 11.37
CA LYS A 117 -2.24 6.04 11.77
C LYS A 117 -3.16 7.22 12.09
N CYS A 118 -4.38 7.13 11.60
CA CYS A 118 -5.47 8.07 11.81
C CYS A 118 -6.71 7.34 12.34
N PHE A 119 -7.60 8.09 12.98
CA PHE A 119 -8.71 7.54 13.76
C PHE A 119 -10.01 8.29 13.46
N THR A 120 -11.06 7.57 13.09
CA THR A 120 -12.40 8.15 12.86
C THR A 120 -13.45 7.58 13.80
N ARG A 121 -14.41 8.42 14.17
CA ARG A 121 -15.61 8.04 14.93
C ARG A 121 -16.83 7.81 14.03
N GLU A 122 -16.70 8.05 12.73
CA GLU A 122 -17.79 7.90 11.79
C GLU A 122 -18.28 6.45 11.72
N ASN A 123 -19.59 6.28 11.53
CA ASN A 123 -20.19 4.97 11.36
C ASN A 123 -19.71 4.37 10.04
N ILE A 124 -18.92 3.31 10.15
CA ILE A 124 -18.39 2.61 8.98
C ILE A 124 -19.48 1.74 8.39
N ASP A 125 -19.65 1.85 7.08
CA ASP A 125 -20.52 0.96 6.33
C ASP A 125 -19.89 -0.44 6.28
N GLN A 126 -20.34 -1.30 7.20
CA GLN A 126 -19.86 -2.68 7.30
C GLN A 126 -20.14 -3.52 6.04
N SER A 127 -21.01 -3.04 5.13
CA SER A 127 -21.28 -3.71 3.85
C SER A 127 -20.16 -3.53 2.82
N LYS A 128 -19.29 -2.51 2.99
CA LYS A 128 -18.27 -2.09 2.01
C LYS A 128 -16.86 -2.65 2.25
N PHE A 129 -16.73 -3.78 2.95
CA PHE A 129 -15.52 -4.62 3.05
C PHE A 129 -14.56 -4.36 4.23
N ILE A 130 -13.70 -5.37 4.46
CA ILE A 130 -12.68 -5.60 5.49
C ILE A 130 -11.67 -4.45 5.73
N TYR A 131 -11.53 -3.51 4.78
CA TYR A 131 -10.52 -2.45 4.85
C TYR A 131 -11.06 -1.09 5.27
N GLN A 132 -12.37 -0.95 5.52
CA GLN A 132 -12.89 0.22 6.24
C GLN A 132 -12.84 -0.07 7.74
N SER A 133 -11.92 0.59 8.42
CA SER A 133 -11.69 0.46 9.86
C SER A 133 -11.67 1.84 10.48
N SER A 134 -12.07 1.93 11.75
CA SER A 134 -11.99 3.18 12.52
C SER A 134 -10.54 3.62 12.71
N VAL A 135 -9.59 2.70 12.46
CA VAL A 135 -8.15 2.94 12.43
C VAL A 135 -7.64 2.66 11.03
N PHE A 136 -7.02 3.65 10.41
CA PHE A 136 -6.48 3.54 9.06
C PHE A 136 -5.11 4.22 8.96
N THR A 137 -4.36 3.96 7.90
CA THR A 137 -3.05 4.54 7.63
C THR A 137 -3.19 5.55 6.50
N GLN A 138 -3.00 6.83 6.83
CA GLN A 138 -3.00 7.89 5.84
C GLN A 138 -1.60 8.05 5.25
N LEU A 139 -1.55 8.18 3.93
CA LEU A 139 -0.37 8.58 3.16
C LEU A 139 -0.62 10.00 2.67
N LEU A 140 0.13 10.96 3.20
CA LEU A 140 -0.12 12.39 3.02
C LEU A 140 1.09 13.10 2.43
N LEU A 141 0.84 13.88 1.39
CA LEU A 141 1.75 14.87 0.84
C LEU A 141 1.12 16.26 0.95
N GLN A 142 1.84 17.21 1.56
CA GLN A 142 1.51 18.62 1.58
C GLN A 142 2.58 19.41 0.82
N TYR A 143 2.20 19.95 -0.33
CA TYR A 143 3.10 20.61 -1.28
C TYR A 143 2.78 22.09 -1.40
N PHE A 144 3.66 22.91 -0.85
CA PHE A 144 3.56 24.36 -0.79
C PHE A 144 4.19 24.99 -2.03
N VAL A 145 3.42 25.84 -2.69
CA VAL A 145 3.79 26.44 -3.97
C VAL A 145 3.48 27.93 -3.99
N SER A 146 4.16 28.67 -4.85
CA SER A 146 3.78 30.06 -5.13
C SER A 146 2.40 30.10 -5.80
N PRO A 147 1.51 31.04 -5.45
CA PRO A 147 0.19 31.16 -6.06
C PRO A 147 0.19 31.24 -7.59
N LYS A 148 1.29 31.72 -8.19
CA LYS A 148 1.45 31.80 -9.65
C LYS A 148 1.64 30.44 -10.32
N ASP A 149 2.23 29.48 -9.61
CA ASP A 149 2.59 28.16 -10.14
C ASP A 149 1.60 27.07 -9.70
N THR A 150 0.54 27.41 -8.97
CA THR A 150 -0.39 26.43 -8.39
C THR A 150 -1.04 25.53 -9.42
N ASN A 151 -1.64 26.08 -10.48
CA ASN A 151 -2.33 25.27 -11.49
C ASN A 151 -1.36 24.30 -12.19
N LYS A 152 -0.10 24.74 -12.40
CA LYS A 152 0.96 23.90 -12.97
C LYS A 152 1.27 22.73 -12.05
N TRP A 153 1.53 22.97 -10.77
CA TRP A 153 1.88 21.92 -9.83
C TRP A 153 0.69 21.03 -9.46
N PHE A 154 -0.53 21.58 -9.44
CA PHE A 154 -1.75 20.81 -9.22
C PHE A 154 -1.96 19.81 -10.35
N GLY A 155 -1.88 20.25 -11.62
CA GLY A 155 -1.94 19.37 -12.77
C GLY A 155 -0.82 18.32 -12.80
N TYR A 156 0.41 18.70 -12.41
CA TYR A 156 1.52 17.77 -12.28
C TYR A 156 1.22 16.66 -11.26
N TRP A 157 0.78 17.01 -10.05
CA TRP A 157 0.49 16.02 -9.01
C TRP A 157 -0.69 15.13 -9.39
N VAL A 158 -1.76 15.67 -9.98
CA VAL A 158 -2.88 14.86 -10.47
C VAL A 158 -2.40 13.80 -11.47
N GLN A 159 -1.56 14.17 -12.43
CA GLN A 159 -1.01 13.23 -13.41
C GLN A 159 -0.02 12.23 -12.78
N GLU A 160 0.91 12.71 -11.95
CA GLU A 160 1.90 11.88 -11.27
C GLU A 160 1.22 10.81 -10.41
N ARG A 161 0.23 11.20 -9.61
CA ARG A 161 -0.51 10.30 -8.73
C ARG A 161 -1.38 9.33 -9.53
N LEU A 162 -2.07 9.78 -10.58
CA LEU A 162 -2.82 8.88 -11.47
C LEU A 162 -1.90 7.84 -12.15
N ASN A 163 -0.74 8.28 -12.63
CA ASN A 163 0.25 7.39 -13.24
C ASN A 163 0.78 6.36 -12.24
N TRP A 164 1.02 6.76 -10.99
CA TRP A 164 1.43 5.85 -9.92
C TRP A 164 0.41 4.73 -9.72
N TRP A 165 -0.89 5.05 -9.59
CA TRP A 165 -1.95 4.05 -9.47
C TRP A 165 -2.02 3.11 -10.67
N ARG A 166 -1.88 3.67 -11.88
CA ARG A 166 -1.94 2.91 -13.13
C ARG A 166 -0.74 2.00 -13.34
N THR A 167 0.43 2.36 -12.83
CA THR A 167 1.68 1.60 -13.02
C THR A 167 1.58 0.20 -12.44
N PHE A 168 0.92 0.05 -11.28
CA PHE A 168 0.81 -1.25 -10.60
C PHE A 168 -0.52 -1.97 -10.87
N SER A 169 -1.39 -1.36 -11.67
CA SER A 169 -2.69 -1.90 -12.02
C SER A 169 -2.58 -2.94 -13.14
N LYS A 170 -3.33 -4.02 -13.01
CA LYS A 170 -3.57 -4.98 -14.09
C LYS A 170 -4.42 -4.35 -15.20
N TYR A 171 -5.38 -3.50 -14.83
CA TYR A 171 -6.27 -2.80 -15.76
C TYR A 171 -6.24 -1.28 -15.53
N PRO A 172 -5.20 -0.58 -16.00
CA PRO A 172 -5.00 0.86 -15.75
C PRO A 172 -6.21 1.78 -16.02
N PRO A 173 -7.08 1.53 -17.02
CA PRO A 173 -8.29 2.34 -17.24
C PRO A 173 -9.30 2.32 -16.08
N ASN A 174 -9.22 1.36 -15.14
CA ASN A 174 -10.08 1.33 -13.96
C ASN A 174 -9.79 2.47 -12.98
N PHE A 175 -8.62 3.11 -13.09
CA PHE A 175 -8.28 4.32 -12.35
C PHE A 175 -8.54 5.54 -13.22
N ILE A 176 -9.42 6.41 -12.76
CA ILE A 176 -9.83 7.63 -13.45
C ILE A 176 -9.75 8.84 -12.52
N THR A 177 -9.63 10.03 -13.09
CA THR A 177 -9.80 11.28 -12.36
C THR A 177 -11.24 11.75 -12.51
N ALA A 178 -11.83 12.26 -11.42
CA ALA A 178 -13.11 12.93 -11.44
C ALA A 178 -13.00 14.24 -10.66
N ASP A 179 -13.51 15.31 -11.25
CA ASP A 179 -13.67 16.58 -10.56
C ASP A 179 -14.82 16.44 -9.54
N GLU A 180 -14.63 16.96 -8.33
CA GLU A 180 -15.74 17.22 -7.41
C GLU A 180 -16.08 18.71 -7.50
N GLU A 181 -17.37 19.05 -7.41
CA GLU A 181 -17.86 20.43 -7.58
C GLU A 181 -17.04 21.42 -6.73
N GLU A 182 -16.62 22.54 -7.34
CA GLU A 182 -15.94 23.61 -6.60
C GLU A 182 -16.83 24.02 -5.43
N ASN A 183 -16.33 23.83 -4.21
CA ASN A 183 -17.02 24.34 -3.05
C ASN A 183 -16.76 25.86 -3.01
N GLU A 184 -17.63 26.63 -3.67
CA GLU A 184 -17.47 28.08 -3.87
C GLU A 184 -17.20 28.81 -2.55
N ASP A 185 -17.79 28.34 -1.44
CA ASP A 185 -17.63 28.89 -0.10
C ASP A 185 -16.21 28.73 0.48
N LEU A 186 -15.45 27.72 0.04
CA LEU A 186 -14.10 27.43 0.53
C LEU A 186 -12.98 27.81 -0.45
N HIS A 187 -13.32 28.21 -1.68
CA HIS A 187 -12.37 28.44 -2.78
C HIS A 187 -11.37 27.27 -2.97
N GLN A 188 -11.86 26.04 -2.83
CA GLN A 188 -11.07 24.82 -2.92
C GLN A 188 -11.30 24.14 -4.28
N GLN A 189 -10.20 23.89 -5.00
CA GLN A 189 -10.22 23.02 -6.17
C GLN A 189 -9.87 21.60 -5.73
N GLN A 190 -10.67 20.61 -6.11
CA GLN A 190 -10.50 19.22 -5.70
C GLN A 190 -10.66 18.26 -6.89
N ILE A 191 -9.69 17.36 -7.03
CA ILE A 191 -9.74 16.25 -7.98
C ILE A 191 -9.55 14.96 -7.18
N CYS A 192 -10.44 14.00 -7.42
CA CYS A 192 -10.37 12.67 -6.84
C CYS A 192 -9.89 11.67 -7.89
N ILE A 193 -8.95 10.81 -7.52
CA ILE A 193 -8.67 9.59 -8.26
C ILE A 193 -9.67 8.54 -7.76
N LYS A 194 -10.45 7.99 -8.68
CA LYS A 194 -11.48 6.98 -8.42
C LYS A 194 -11.07 5.63 -9.00
N PHE A 195 -11.47 4.57 -8.33
CA PHE A 195 -11.32 3.19 -8.80
C PHE A 195 -12.69 2.52 -8.96
N ALA A 196 -12.83 1.68 -9.99
CA ALA A 196 -14.04 0.93 -10.27
C ALA A 196 -14.18 -0.31 -9.36
N PHE A 197 -14.66 -0.11 -8.14
CA PHE A 197 -14.98 -1.21 -7.24
C PHE A 197 -16.24 -1.97 -7.68
N PRO A 198 -16.51 -3.18 -7.14
CA PRO A 198 -17.71 -3.93 -7.47
C PRO A 198 -19.03 -3.26 -7.05
N TRP A 199 -18.97 -2.25 -6.16
CA TRP A 199 -20.13 -1.42 -5.78
C TRP A 199 -20.25 -0.12 -6.60
N GLY A 200 -19.29 0.18 -7.48
CA GLY A 200 -19.25 1.40 -8.27
C GLY A 200 -17.92 2.14 -8.15
N LEU A 201 -17.86 3.32 -8.78
CA LEU A 201 -16.71 4.20 -8.70
C LEU A 201 -16.62 4.82 -7.31
N ASP A 202 -15.46 4.69 -6.67
CA ASP A 202 -15.20 5.23 -5.34
C ASP A 202 -13.80 5.87 -5.25
N ASN A 203 -13.64 6.85 -4.37
CA ASN A 203 -12.43 7.65 -4.23
C ASN A 203 -11.31 6.82 -3.61
N VAL A 204 -10.12 6.76 -4.20
CA VAL A 204 -8.93 6.11 -3.63
C VAL A 204 -7.84 7.11 -3.22
N GLU A 205 -7.85 8.30 -3.81
CA GLU A 205 -6.96 9.39 -3.46
C GLU A 205 -7.63 10.73 -3.77
N THR A 206 -7.47 11.69 -2.87
CA THR A 206 -7.99 13.04 -3.04
C THR A 206 -6.83 14.02 -3.14
N ILE A 207 -6.87 14.88 -4.14
CA ILE A 207 -5.87 15.93 -4.38
C ILE A 207 -6.60 17.28 -4.35
N THR A 208 -6.21 18.14 -3.41
CA THR A 208 -6.91 19.40 -3.14
C THR A 208 -5.95 20.58 -3.20
N VAL A 209 -6.46 21.74 -3.61
CA VAL A 209 -5.80 23.03 -3.44
C VAL A 209 -6.49 23.77 -2.31
N LYS A 210 -5.73 24.11 -1.27
CA LYS A 210 -6.20 24.85 -0.10
C LYS A 210 -5.46 26.18 0.01
N ARG A 211 -6.18 27.24 0.36
CA ARG A 211 -5.57 28.50 0.79
C ARG A 211 -5.11 28.36 2.22
N VAL A 212 -3.83 28.59 2.46
CA VAL A 212 -3.22 28.48 3.78
C VAL A 212 -3.90 29.41 4.81
N GLU A 213 -4.37 30.58 4.38
CA GLU A 213 -5.11 31.57 5.18
C GLU A 213 -6.41 31.01 5.77
N THR A 214 -7.08 30.10 5.06
CA THR A 214 -8.33 29.46 5.54
C THR A 214 -8.10 28.38 6.59
N ILE A 215 -6.85 27.98 6.84
CA ILE A 215 -6.54 26.89 7.79
C ILE A 215 -6.45 27.39 9.24
N GLY A 216 -6.70 28.68 9.51
CA GLY A 216 -7.07 29.22 10.83
C GLY A 216 -6.06 29.08 11.98
N GLU A 217 -4.94 28.39 11.78
CA GLU A 217 -4.07 27.94 12.86
C GLU A 217 -2.60 28.35 12.72
N LEU A 218 -2.25 29.11 11.67
CA LEU A 218 -0.90 29.64 11.51
C LEU A 218 -0.90 31.10 11.05
N ASP A 219 -1.08 32.02 12.00
CA ASP A 219 -0.69 33.44 11.86
C ASP A 219 0.79 33.59 11.45
N THR A 220 1.62 32.58 11.73
CA THR A 220 3.07 32.50 11.46
C THR A 220 3.45 32.32 9.98
N LEU A 221 2.53 31.94 9.09
CA LEU A 221 2.82 31.76 7.65
C LEU A 221 2.84 33.07 6.87
N SER A 222 2.25 34.13 7.43
CA SER A 222 2.16 35.47 6.84
C SER A 222 3.52 36.19 6.68
N GLN A 223 4.58 35.67 7.30
CA GLN A 223 5.92 36.26 7.32
C GLN A 223 6.95 35.52 6.46
N VAL A 224 6.48 34.70 5.51
CA VAL A 224 7.34 33.95 4.60
C VAL A 224 7.77 34.86 3.43
N THR A 225 8.97 35.42 3.55
CA THR A 225 9.61 36.22 2.50
C THR A 225 10.37 35.33 1.53
N THR A 226 9.85 35.14 0.31
CA THR A 226 10.62 34.55 -0.80
C THR A 226 11.35 35.68 -1.51
N GLY A 227 12.59 35.96 -1.10
CA GLY A 227 13.36 37.10 -1.61
C GLY A 227 12.83 38.44 -1.10
N LYS A 228 12.59 39.43 -1.99
CA LYS A 228 12.16 40.80 -1.62
C LYS A 228 10.64 40.97 -1.42
N LYS A 229 9.82 39.94 -1.64
CA LYS A 229 8.35 40.02 -1.52
C LYS A 229 7.84 38.91 -0.59
N SER A 230 7.00 39.27 0.37
CA SER A 230 6.24 38.30 1.17
C SER A 230 5.16 37.69 0.27
N VAL A 231 5.13 36.36 0.18
CA VAL A 231 4.12 35.63 -0.60
C VAL A 231 3.62 34.50 0.27
N VAL A 232 2.31 34.50 0.55
CA VAL A 232 1.65 33.39 1.22
C VAL A 232 1.54 32.24 0.21
N PRO A 233 2.09 31.04 0.50
CA PRO A 233 2.01 29.91 -0.41
C PRO A 233 0.58 29.38 -0.51
N GLN A 234 0.29 28.70 -1.61
CA GLN A 234 -0.86 27.80 -1.71
C GLN A 234 -0.43 26.38 -1.37
N LEU A 235 -1.34 25.62 -0.78
CA LEU A 235 -1.11 24.23 -0.38
C LEU A 235 -1.81 23.30 -1.37
N ILE A 236 -1.05 22.42 -2.01
CA ILE A 236 -1.58 21.26 -2.73
C ILE A 236 -1.43 20.05 -1.80
N GLU A 237 -2.53 19.40 -1.46
CA GLU A 237 -2.55 18.25 -0.56
C GLU A 237 -3.02 17.00 -1.31
N SER A 238 -2.22 15.94 -1.30
CA SER A 238 -2.58 14.60 -1.79
C SER A 238 -2.71 13.66 -0.59
N SER A 239 -3.86 13.00 -0.48
CA SER A 239 -4.19 12.12 0.64
C SER A 239 -4.78 10.80 0.14
N THR A 240 -4.17 9.70 0.57
CA THR A 240 -4.57 8.32 0.28
C THR A 240 -4.70 7.53 1.57
N ILE A 241 -5.62 6.56 1.60
CA ILE A 241 -5.70 5.55 2.67
C ILE A 241 -5.04 4.26 2.18
N LEU A 242 -4.02 3.78 2.90
CA LEU A 242 -3.24 2.59 2.53
C LEU A 242 -4.13 1.34 2.42
N GLU A 243 -5.03 1.15 3.38
CA GLU A 243 -5.94 0.01 3.43
C GLU A 243 -6.92 0.00 2.24
N GLN A 244 -7.33 1.19 1.78
CA GLN A 244 -8.13 1.33 0.57
C GLN A 244 -7.32 1.04 -0.70
N ALA A 245 -6.04 1.43 -0.72
CA ALA A 245 -5.12 1.07 -1.79
C ALA A 245 -4.93 -0.44 -1.89
N MET A 246 -4.75 -1.12 -0.75
CA MET A 246 -4.68 -2.58 -0.70
C MET A 246 -5.93 -3.22 -1.29
N LEU A 247 -7.12 -2.72 -0.94
CA LEU A 247 -8.37 -3.22 -1.50
C LEU A 247 -8.47 -3.02 -3.00
N ALA A 248 -8.16 -1.81 -3.48
CA ALA A 248 -8.21 -1.48 -4.91
C ALA A 248 -7.33 -2.44 -5.73
N TYR A 249 -6.07 -2.64 -5.31
CA TYR A 249 -5.17 -3.57 -6.01
C TYR A 249 -5.57 -5.04 -5.88
N LEU A 250 -6.18 -5.46 -4.76
CA LEU A 250 -6.72 -6.82 -4.62
C LEU A 250 -7.91 -7.06 -5.55
N VAL A 251 -8.80 -6.08 -5.69
CA VAL A 251 -9.94 -6.16 -6.62
C VAL A 251 -9.47 -6.15 -8.06
N ASP A 252 -8.57 -5.23 -8.41
CA ASP A 252 -8.04 -5.05 -9.77
C ASP A 252 -7.30 -6.29 -10.29
N SER A 253 -6.60 -6.98 -9.40
CA SER A 253 -5.76 -8.14 -9.74
C SER A 253 -6.47 -9.49 -9.66
N TYR A 254 -7.67 -9.56 -9.08
CA TYR A 254 -8.40 -10.81 -8.87
C TYR A 254 -9.02 -11.34 -10.17
N GLU A 255 -8.69 -12.59 -10.51
CA GLU A 255 -9.25 -13.29 -11.67
C GLU A 255 -9.76 -14.68 -11.29
N GLU A 256 -10.87 -15.09 -11.92
CA GLU A 256 -11.41 -16.45 -11.85
C GLU A 256 -11.41 -17.07 -13.24
N GLY A 257 -10.83 -18.27 -13.36
CA GLY A 257 -10.86 -19.09 -14.57
C GLY A 257 -11.41 -20.49 -14.28
N VAL A 258 -11.77 -21.24 -15.32
CA VAL A 258 -12.18 -22.64 -15.17
C VAL A 258 -10.94 -23.51 -15.03
N LYS A 259 -10.78 -24.21 -13.90
CA LYS A 259 -9.66 -25.15 -13.66
C LYS A 259 -9.90 -26.49 -14.35
N ASN A 260 -11.15 -26.95 -14.35
CA ASN A 260 -11.58 -28.21 -14.97
C ASN A 260 -13.05 -28.06 -15.43
N SER A 261 -13.33 -28.41 -16.69
CA SER A 261 -14.68 -28.33 -17.27
C SER A 261 -15.68 -29.23 -16.56
N ASP A 262 -15.21 -30.35 -15.99
CA ASP A 262 -16.06 -31.43 -15.52
C ASP A 262 -16.46 -31.28 -14.05
N THR A 263 -15.56 -30.72 -13.22
CA THR A 263 -15.81 -30.52 -11.77
C THR A 263 -16.35 -29.13 -11.43
N LYS A 264 -16.43 -28.22 -12.41
CA LYS A 264 -16.72 -26.77 -12.21
C LYS A 264 -15.80 -26.09 -11.18
N GLU A 265 -14.63 -26.66 -10.90
CA GLU A 265 -13.67 -26.02 -10.00
C GLU A 265 -13.11 -24.76 -10.66
N MET A 266 -13.24 -23.63 -9.96
CA MET A 266 -12.75 -22.34 -10.42
C MET A 266 -11.32 -22.13 -9.91
N LYS A 267 -10.38 -21.90 -10.83
CA LYS A 267 -9.03 -21.43 -10.50
C LYS A 267 -9.14 -19.96 -10.11
N LYS A 268 -8.64 -19.61 -8.94
CA LYS A 268 -8.57 -18.23 -8.45
C LYS A 268 -7.12 -17.78 -8.48
N VAL A 269 -6.86 -16.61 -9.02
CA VAL A 269 -5.51 -16.06 -9.10
C VAL A 269 -5.55 -14.58 -8.74
N ILE A 270 -4.56 -14.13 -7.95
CA ILE A 270 -4.35 -12.72 -7.65
C ILE A 270 -3.09 -12.24 -8.40
N HIS A 271 -3.29 -11.47 -9.46
CA HIS A 271 -2.22 -10.97 -10.33
C HIS A 271 -1.62 -9.64 -9.85
N LEU A 272 -1.18 -9.57 -8.60
CA LEU A 272 -0.52 -8.36 -8.09
C LEU A 272 0.75 -8.06 -8.89
N HIS A 273 1.02 -6.78 -9.15
CA HIS A 273 2.30 -6.37 -9.73
C HIS A 273 3.46 -6.91 -8.85
N PRO A 274 4.56 -7.44 -9.42
CA PRO A 274 5.64 -8.05 -8.64
C PRO A 274 6.20 -7.15 -7.52
N ARG A 275 6.28 -5.83 -7.76
CA ARG A 275 6.69 -4.84 -6.75
C ARG A 275 5.73 -4.72 -5.57
N LEU A 276 4.42 -4.90 -5.80
CA LEU A 276 3.43 -4.89 -4.72
C LEU A 276 3.24 -6.26 -4.07
N ALA A 277 3.50 -7.35 -4.80
CA ALA A 277 3.25 -8.71 -4.30
C ALA A 277 3.86 -8.94 -2.90
N PRO A 278 3.13 -9.53 -1.94
CA PRO A 278 3.55 -9.60 -0.53
C PRO A 278 4.94 -10.25 -0.35
N TYR A 279 5.11 -11.41 -0.99
CA TYR A 279 6.39 -12.09 -1.14
C TYR A 279 6.67 -12.21 -2.63
N LYS A 280 7.94 -12.08 -3.01
CA LYS A 280 8.35 -12.09 -4.42
C LYS A 280 8.51 -13.52 -4.94
N VAL A 281 8.92 -14.42 -4.04
CA VAL A 281 9.24 -15.81 -4.34
C VAL A 281 8.62 -16.71 -3.27
N ALA A 282 8.06 -17.83 -3.68
CA ALA A 282 7.74 -18.95 -2.80
C ALA A 282 8.81 -20.03 -2.95
N VAL A 283 9.24 -20.63 -1.85
CA VAL A 283 10.13 -21.79 -1.84
C VAL A 283 9.33 -22.98 -1.30
N ALA A 284 9.28 -24.07 -2.06
CA ALA A 284 8.51 -25.24 -1.72
C ALA A 284 9.29 -26.52 -2.03
N THR A 285 9.04 -27.56 -1.24
CA THR A 285 9.61 -28.89 -1.42
C THR A 285 8.53 -29.86 -1.89
N VAL A 286 8.88 -30.76 -2.80
CA VAL A 286 7.98 -31.82 -3.28
C VAL A 286 8.58 -33.16 -2.89
N HIS A 287 7.80 -33.98 -2.17
CA HIS A 287 8.27 -35.24 -1.62
C HIS A 287 7.51 -36.44 -2.23
N SER A 288 8.23 -37.51 -2.55
CA SER A 288 7.68 -38.88 -2.57
C SER A 288 7.68 -39.43 -1.14
N GLN A 289 6.92 -40.49 -0.85
CA GLN A 289 6.69 -41.01 0.50
C GLN A 289 7.96 -41.48 1.28
N ASP A 290 9.14 -41.53 0.66
CA ASP A 290 10.30 -42.29 1.17
C ASP A 290 11.59 -41.50 1.49
N HIS A 291 11.68 -40.18 1.22
CA HIS A 291 12.92 -39.41 1.48
C HIS A 291 12.79 -38.29 2.53
N SER A 292 13.85 -38.15 3.31
CA SER A 292 14.06 -37.27 4.46
C SER A 292 13.59 -35.84 4.21
N THR A 293 12.43 -35.51 4.74
CA THR A 293 11.85 -34.15 4.73
C THR A 293 12.79 -33.10 5.34
N SER A 294 13.76 -33.50 6.17
CA SER A 294 14.72 -32.60 6.80
C SER A 294 15.75 -32.03 5.82
N GLU A 295 16.36 -32.84 4.97
CA GLU A 295 17.42 -32.39 4.05
C GLU A 295 16.87 -31.45 2.97
N MET A 296 15.70 -31.78 2.41
CA MET A 296 14.98 -30.91 1.47
C MET A 296 14.63 -29.56 2.09
N ARG A 297 14.26 -29.58 3.37
CA ARG A 297 13.97 -28.36 4.11
C ARG A 297 15.22 -27.54 4.36
N GLU A 298 16.36 -28.15 4.66
CA GLU A 298 17.65 -27.44 4.79
C GLU A 298 18.05 -26.76 3.48
N VAL A 299 17.87 -27.42 2.33
CA VAL A 299 18.10 -26.79 1.01
C VAL A 299 17.11 -25.65 0.76
N ALA A 300 15.84 -25.82 1.13
CA ALA A 300 14.85 -24.74 1.02
C ALA A 300 15.22 -23.54 1.89
N ASP A 301 15.61 -23.78 3.15
CA ASP A 301 16.06 -22.77 4.11
C ASP A 301 17.32 -22.05 3.60
N TYR A 302 18.25 -22.77 2.97
CA TYR A 302 19.42 -22.18 2.31
C TYR A 302 19.04 -21.27 1.14
N VAL A 303 18.13 -21.70 0.25
CA VAL A 303 17.62 -20.85 -0.85
C VAL A 303 16.92 -19.61 -0.30
N GLY A 304 16.09 -19.77 0.74
CA GLY A 304 15.44 -18.66 1.42
C GLY A 304 16.45 -17.65 1.99
N LEU A 305 17.52 -18.14 2.61
CA LEU A 305 18.61 -17.31 3.13
C LEU A 305 19.32 -16.53 2.02
N LEU A 306 19.73 -17.20 0.93
CA LEU A 306 20.38 -16.55 -0.22
C LEU A 306 19.54 -15.42 -0.82
N LEU A 307 18.24 -15.65 -0.97
CA LEU A 307 17.31 -14.64 -1.48
C LEU A 307 17.18 -13.47 -0.50
N SER A 308 17.12 -13.77 0.80
CA SER A 308 17.01 -12.73 1.84
C SER A 308 18.24 -11.83 1.89
N GLU A 309 19.46 -12.37 1.72
CA GLU A 309 20.71 -11.59 1.63
C GLU A 309 20.70 -10.63 0.43
N SER A 310 19.94 -10.94 -0.61
CA SER A 310 19.78 -10.11 -1.80
C SER A 310 18.58 -9.16 -1.73
N GLY A 311 17.94 -9.06 -0.55
CA GLY A 311 16.77 -8.21 -0.33
C GLY A 311 15.45 -8.77 -0.89
N ILE A 312 15.42 -10.04 -1.29
CA ILE A 312 14.23 -10.70 -1.83
C ILE A 312 13.50 -11.43 -0.71
N MET A 313 12.28 -10.99 -0.40
CA MET A 313 11.41 -11.70 0.54
C MET A 313 10.87 -13.00 -0.08
N ALA A 314 11.25 -14.13 0.51
CA ALA A 314 10.78 -15.46 0.16
C ALA A 314 9.81 -16.04 1.20
N LEU A 315 8.77 -16.72 0.75
CA LEU A 315 7.82 -17.45 1.60
C LEU A 315 8.06 -18.95 1.49
N HIS A 316 8.29 -19.62 2.62
CA HIS A 316 8.36 -21.08 2.68
C HIS A 316 6.94 -21.66 2.72
N LEU A 317 6.60 -22.45 1.71
CA LEU A 317 5.31 -23.13 1.65
C LEU A 317 5.37 -24.47 2.39
N LYS A 318 4.26 -24.83 3.05
CA LYS A 318 4.13 -26.10 3.79
C LYS A 318 3.54 -27.20 2.92
N GLU A 319 2.90 -26.80 1.84
CA GLU A 319 2.27 -27.64 0.84
C GLU A 319 3.31 -28.54 0.17
N SER A 320 2.98 -29.83 0.03
CA SER A 320 3.91 -30.85 -0.47
C SER A 320 3.56 -31.37 -1.87
N THR A 321 2.37 -31.04 -2.39
CA THR A 321 1.95 -31.44 -3.75
C THR A 321 2.01 -30.26 -4.70
N LEU A 322 2.42 -30.49 -5.95
CA LEU A 322 2.55 -29.43 -6.95
C LEU A 322 1.26 -28.63 -7.15
N ASP A 323 0.10 -29.28 -7.19
CA ASP A 323 -1.18 -28.59 -7.38
C ASP A 323 -1.54 -27.70 -6.17
N SER A 324 -1.28 -28.16 -4.94
CA SER A 324 -1.53 -27.36 -3.74
C SER A 324 -0.55 -26.18 -3.63
N ILE A 325 0.73 -26.39 -3.94
CA ILE A 325 1.76 -25.35 -4.02
C ILE A 325 1.35 -24.27 -5.02
N TYR A 326 1.00 -24.66 -6.25
CA TYR A 326 0.62 -23.70 -7.30
C TYR A 326 -0.69 -22.99 -6.97
N THR A 327 -1.68 -23.70 -6.42
CA THR A 327 -2.92 -23.06 -5.98
C THR A 327 -2.64 -22.04 -4.88
N LYS A 328 -1.81 -22.40 -3.88
CA LYS A 328 -1.43 -21.50 -2.79
C LYS A 328 -0.71 -20.26 -3.31
N MET A 329 0.29 -20.45 -4.18
CA MET A 329 1.07 -19.39 -4.82
C MET A 329 0.17 -18.43 -5.64
N ASP A 330 -0.66 -18.99 -6.51
CA ASP A 330 -1.55 -18.23 -7.41
C ASP A 330 -2.61 -17.45 -6.60
N GLU A 331 -3.22 -18.08 -5.58
CA GLU A 331 -4.20 -17.45 -4.69
C GLU A 331 -3.58 -16.43 -3.71
N SER A 332 -2.28 -16.56 -3.39
CA SER A 332 -1.53 -15.62 -2.56
C SER A 332 -0.91 -14.47 -3.36
N GLY A 333 -1.00 -14.52 -4.69
CA GLY A 333 -0.44 -13.53 -5.60
C GLY A 333 1.09 -13.46 -5.62
N ILE A 334 1.77 -14.55 -5.29
CA ILE A 334 3.24 -14.64 -5.32
C ILE A 334 3.70 -14.84 -6.77
N PRO A 335 4.57 -13.96 -7.33
CA PRO A 335 4.94 -14.00 -8.74
C PRO A 335 5.73 -15.25 -9.18
N TYR A 336 6.65 -15.73 -8.34
CA TYR A 336 7.55 -16.83 -8.67
C TYR A 336 7.56 -17.91 -7.59
N CYS A 337 7.76 -19.16 -7.98
CA CYS A 337 7.98 -20.26 -7.04
C CYS A 337 9.16 -21.13 -7.45
N VAL A 338 10.09 -21.33 -6.52
CA VAL A 338 11.19 -22.27 -6.61
C VAL A 338 10.74 -23.59 -5.97
N ILE A 339 10.86 -24.67 -6.72
CA ILE A 339 10.49 -26.02 -6.30
C ILE A 339 11.75 -26.86 -6.21
N ILE A 340 11.93 -27.45 -5.03
CA ILE A 340 13.00 -28.38 -4.72
C ILE A 340 12.40 -29.78 -4.70
N ASP A 341 12.95 -30.68 -5.50
CA ASP A 341 12.52 -32.07 -5.60
C ASP A 341 13.71 -33.01 -5.41
N GLU A 342 13.49 -34.32 -5.51
CA GLU A 342 14.56 -35.33 -5.40
C GLU A 342 15.65 -35.15 -6.47
N LYS A 343 15.31 -34.61 -7.65
CA LYS A 343 16.29 -34.39 -8.72
C LYS A 343 17.28 -33.31 -8.33
N THR A 344 16.86 -32.31 -7.55
CA THR A 344 17.75 -31.29 -7.00
C THR A 344 18.94 -31.89 -6.25
N PHE A 345 18.75 -33.01 -5.54
CA PHE A 345 19.85 -33.70 -4.83
C PHE A 345 20.77 -34.49 -5.76
N ILE A 346 20.24 -34.93 -6.91
CA ILE A 346 20.99 -35.73 -7.88
C ILE A 346 21.86 -34.83 -8.78
N ASN A 347 21.32 -33.70 -9.24
CA ASN A 347 21.94 -32.88 -10.28
C ASN A 347 22.04 -31.38 -9.94
N GLY A 348 21.60 -30.94 -8.76
CA GLY A 348 21.62 -29.53 -8.37
C GLY A 348 20.61 -28.64 -9.08
N VAL A 349 19.62 -29.20 -9.79
CA VAL A 349 18.64 -28.44 -10.57
C VAL A 349 17.34 -28.27 -9.79
N VAL A 350 16.83 -27.05 -9.76
CA VAL A 350 15.52 -26.68 -9.21
C VAL A 350 14.58 -26.22 -10.32
N SER A 351 13.27 -26.30 -10.07
CA SER A 351 12.27 -25.76 -11.00
C SER A 351 11.81 -24.37 -10.55
N LEU A 352 11.83 -23.39 -11.46
CA LEU A 352 11.25 -22.07 -11.26
C LEU A 352 9.94 -21.95 -12.05
N ARG A 353 8.84 -21.61 -11.39
CA ARG A 353 7.54 -21.36 -12.05
C ARG A 353 7.14 -19.89 -11.93
N SER A 354 6.64 -19.33 -13.03
CA SER A 354 5.96 -18.01 -13.03
C SER A 354 4.46 -18.15 -12.82
N ARG A 355 3.87 -17.25 -12.01
CA ARG A 355 2.41 -17.14 -11.77
C ARG A 355 1.66 -16.80 -13.05
N ASP A 356 2.15 -15.78 -13.77
CA ASP A 356 1.41 -15.15 -14.87
C ASP A 356 1.42 -16.01 -16.13
N THR A 357 2.55 -16.64 -16.46
CA THR A 357 2.65 -17.50 -17.66
C THR A 357 2.39 -18.98 -17.35
N SER A 358 2.46 -19.39 -16.08
CA SER A 358 2.48 -20.81 -15.67
C SER A 358 3.61 -21.65 -16.27
N LEU A 359 4.58 -21.03 -16.95
CA LEU A 359 5.76 -21.70 -17.50
C LEU A 359 6.71 -22.12 -16.39
N LYS A 360 7.46 -23.19 -16.66
CA LYS A 360 8.42 -23.80 -15.74
C LYS A 360 9.79 -23.86 -16.39
N ASP A 361 10.74 -23.20 -15.77
CA ASP A 361 12.14 -23.24 -16.16
C ASP A 361 12.92 -24.12 -15.19
N GLN A 362 14.02 -24.70 -15.67
CA GLN A 362 14.95 -25.48 -14.85
C GLN A 362 16.22 -24.65 -14.66
N LEU A 363 16.64 -24.46 -13.42
CA LEU A 363 17.82 -23.65 -13.08
C LEU A 363 18.73 -24.44 -12.16
N HIS A 364 20.05 -24.30 -12.33
CA HIS A 364 20.99 -24.81 -11.34
C HIS A 364 20.89 -23.98 -10.06
N LEU A 365 21.04 -24.62 -8.89
CA LEU A 365 20.86 -24.00 -7.57
C LEU A 365 21.72 -22.73 -7.39
N SER A 366 22.94 -22.72 -7.95
CA SER A 366 23.85 -21.56 -7.91
C SER A 366 23.29 -20.32 -8.62
N ASP A 367 22.42 -20.50 -9.61
CA ASP A 367 22.00 -19.43 -10.52
C ASP A 367 20.65 -18.84 -10.11
N VAL A 368 19.96 -19.48 -9.16
CA VAL A 368 18.63 -19.09 -8.67
C VAL A 368 18.62 -17.65 -8.18
N ASN A 369 19.58 -17.27 -7.34
CA ASN A 369 19.64 -15.93 -6.77
C ASN A 369 19.88 -14.88 -7.87
N TRP A 370 20.89 -15.08 -8.71
CA TRP A 370 21.21 -14.17 -9.81
C TRP A 370 20.03 -13.99 -10.76
N CYS A 371 19.36 -15.09 -11.14
CA CYS A 371 18.21 -15.07 -12.03
C CYS A 371 17.04 -14.29 -11.43
N LEU A 372 16.69 -14.55 -10.17
CA LEU A 372 15.58 -13.87 -9.50
C LEU A 372 15.86 -12.38 -9.25
N VAL A 373 17.09 -12.00 -8.89
CA VAL A 373 17.50 -10.59 -8.79
C VAL A 373 17.31 -9.91 -10.14
N LYS A 374 17.83 -10.50 -11.23
CA LYS A 374 17.71 -9.93 -12.58
C LYS A 374 16.28 -9.78 -13.04
N ILE A 375 15.44 -10.78 -12.79
CA ILE A 375 14.01 -10.73 -13.10
C ILE A 375 13.34 -9.59 -12.31
N LEU A 376 13.60 -9.49 -11.01
CA LEU A 376 12.95 -8.48 -10.16
C LEU A 376 13.44 -7.05 -10.43
N GLU A 377 14.67 -6.87 -10.92
CA GLU A 377 15.21 -5.57 -11.39
C GLU A 377 14.50 -5.06 -12.65
N THR A 378 13.84 -5.92 -13.43
CA THR A 378 13.11 -5.47 -14.64
C THR A 378 11.80 -4.74 -14.34
N TYR A 379 11.31 -4.81 -13.10
CA TYR A 379 10.00 -4.29 -12.70
C TYR A 379 10.05 -2.93 -12.02
#